data_AF-A0A949U2S4-F1
#
_entry.id   AF-A0A949U2S4-F1
#
_cell.length_a   1.000
_cell.length_b   1.000
_cell.length_c   1.000
_cell.angle_alpha   90.00
_cell.angle_beta   90.00
_cell.angle_gamma   90.00
#
_symmetry.space_group_name_H-M   'P 1'
#
loop_
_entity.id
_entity.type
_entity.pdbx_description
1 polymer ?
#
loop_
_entity_poly.entity_id
_entity_poly.type
_entity_poly.pdbx_seq_one_letter_code
_entity_poly.pdbx_strand_id
1 'polypeptide(L)' 'MDIQRVKEIMNSSANIEVLYNYHPVWIDGVDDKAAIVKVRILDMREEVYVPVEDLVDTGKVINIDYKH' A
#
# COMPACT_ATOMS: atom_id res chain seq x y z
N MET A 1 -1.87 -9.61 1.15
CA MET A 1 -1.03 -9.65 2.37
C MET A 1 -1.95 -9.65 3.60
N ASP A 2 -1.49 -9.27 4.80
CA ASP A 2 -2.33 -9.15 6.00
C ASP A 2 -2.29 -7.75 6.65
N ILE A 3 -3.24 -7.50 7.56
CA ILE A 3 -3.42 -6.20 8.24
C ILE A 3 -2.20 -5.83 9.08
N GLN A 4 -1.58 -6.80 9.75
CA GLN A 4 -0.41 -6.53 10.58
C GLN A 4 0.72 -5.99 9.71
N ARG A 5 0.95 -6.62 8.55
CA ARG A 5 1.97 -6.18 7.62
C ARG A 5 1.69 -4.79 7.04
N VAL A 6 0.43 -4.50 6.71
CA VAL A 6 0.01 -3.15 6.26
C VAL A 6 0.38 -2.09 7.30
N LYS A 7 0.09 -2.35 8.58
CA LYS A 7 0.43 -1.42 9.66
C LYS A 7 1.93 -1.24 9.85
N GLU A 8 2.72 -2.30 9.70
CA GLU A 8 4.18 -2.20 9.73
C GLU A 8 4.69 -1.30 8.60
N ILE A 9 4.18 -1.47 7.38
CA ILE A 9 4.55 -0.65 6.22
C ILE A 9 4.17 0.81 6.45
N MET A 10 2.97 1.10 6.96
CA MET A 10 2.53 2.46 7.24
C MET A 10 3.37 3.16 8.32
N ASN A 11 3.89 2.41 9.30
CA ASN A 11 4.73 2.94 10.38
C ASN A 11 6.23 2.92 10.06
N SER A 12 6.62 2.31 8.93
CA SER A 12 8.00 2.23 8.48
C SER A 12 8.50 3.58 7.99
N SER A 13 9.74 3.93 8.33
CA SER A 13 10.45 5.07 7.73
C SER A 13 10.98 4.76 6.34
N ALA A 14 11.07 3.48 5.97
CA ALA A 14 11.41 3.04 4.63
C ALA A 14 10.16 2.98 3.75
N ASN A 15 10.32 3.46 2.52
CA ASN A 15 9.35 3.35 1.44
C ASN A 15 9.37 1.91 0.90
N ILE A 16 8.35 1.11 1.21
CA ILE A 16 8.24 -0.30 0.80
C ILE A 16 7.27 -0.40 -0.39
N GLU A 17 7.67 -1.10 -1.45
CA GLU A 17 6.87 -1.29 -2.66
C GLU A 17 5.73 -2.28 -2.42
N VAL A 18 4.49 -1.77 -2.55
CA VAL A 18 3.25 -2.55 -2.49
C VAL A 18 2.58 -2.51 -3.85
N LEU A 19 2.07 -3.65 -4.30
CA LEU A 19 1.35 -3.77 -5.57
C LEU A 19 -0.13 -4.08 -5.35
N TYR A 20 -0.97 -3.52 -6.22
CA TYR A 20 -2.37 -3.92 -6.43
C TYR A 20 -2.56 -4.15 -7.92
N ASN A 21 -3.00 -5.34 -8.34
CA ASN A 21 -3.17 -5.69 -9.76
C ASN A 21 -1.94 -5.34 -10.61
N TYR A 22 -0.73 -5.66 -10.14
CA TYR A 22 0.55 -5.35 -10.78
C TYR A 22 0.92 -3.85 -10.87
N HIS A 23 0.12 -2.96 -10.32
CA HIS A 23 0.43 -1.54 -10.24
C HIS A 23 1.01 -1.17 -8.87
N PRO A 24 2.06 -0.34 -8.81
CA PRO A 24 2.58 0.16 -7.56
C PRO A 24 1.59 1.11 -6.90
N VAL A 25 1.40 0.93 -5.59
CA VAL A 25 0.45 1.71 -4.80
C VAL A 25 1.09 2.24 -3.52
N TRP A 26 0.58 3.38 -3.04
CA TRP A 26 0.79 3.83 -1.67
C TRP A 26 -0.37 3.44 -0.77
N ILE A 27 -0.06 3.06 0.46
CA ILE A 27 -1.07 2.81 1.49
C ILE A 27 -1.34 4.14 2.21
N ASP A 28 -2.55 4.65 2.09
CA ASP A 28 -2.99 5.89 2.74
C ASP A 28 -3.80 5.63 4.02
N GLY A 29 -4.33 4.43 4.20
CA GLY A 29 -5.11 4.07 5.39
C GLY A 29 -5.59 2.62 5.40
N VAL A 30 -6.05 2.15 6.56
CA VAL A 30 -6.61 0.80 6.73
C VAL A 30 -7.81 0.84 7.66
N ASP A 31 -8.88 0.13 7.29
CA ASP A 31 -9.99 -0.24 8.16
C ASP A 31 -9.78 -1.68 8.63
N ASP A 32 -9.31 -1.80 9.88
CA ASP A 32 -8.99 -3.09 10.50
C ASP A 32 -10.20 -4.01 10.64
N LYS A 33 -11.40 -3.45 10.81
CA LYS A 33 -12.62 -4.24 11.04
C LYS A 33 -13.13 -4.84 9.74
N ALA A 34 -13.01 -4.09 8.65
CA ALA A 34 -13.45 -4.52 7.33
C ALA A 34 -12.37 -5.23 6.52
N ALA A 35 -11.11 -5.23 6.98
CA ALA A 35 -9.95 -5.70 6.23
C ALA A 35 -9.78 -5.01 4.87
N ILE A 36 -10.16 -3.72 4.81
CA ILE A 36 -10.09 -2.88 3.61
C ILE A 36 -8.98 -1.85 3.79
N VAL A 37 -8.19 -1.65 2.75
CA VAL A 37 -7.07 -0.71 2.70
C VAL A 37 -7.39 0.38 1.68
N LYS A 38 -7.20 1.63 2.09
CA LYS A 38 -7.22 2.77 1.17
C LYS A 38 -5.85 2.90 0.54
N VAL A 39 -5.79 2.79 -0.79
CA VAL A 39 -4.54 2.89 -1.54
C VAL A 39 -4.61 3.93 -2.66
N ARG A 40 -3.47 4.52 -2.98
CA ARG A 40 -3.28 5.41 -4.15
C ARG A 40 -2.46 4.70 -5.21
N ILE A 41 -3.03 4.47 -6.38
CA ILE A 41 -2.34 3.87 -7.53
C ILE A 41 -1.42 4.93 -8.15
N LEU A 42 -0.11 4.68 -8.16
CA LEU A 42 0.88 5.71 -8.52
C LEU A 42 0.82 6.07 -10.01
N ASP A 43 0.64 5.08 -10.87
CA ASP A 43 0.61 5.26 -12.33
C ASP A 43 -0.64 6.04 -12.79
N MET A 44 -1.73 5.95 -12.03
CA MET A 44 -3.05 6.47 -12.41
C MET A 44 -3.49 7.67 -11.55
N ARG A 45 -2.81 7.91 -10.41
CA ARG A 45 -3.17 8.90 -9.38
C ARG A 45 -4.60 8.76 -8.87
N GLU A 46 -5.11 7.53 -8.86
CA GLU A 46 -6.45 7.20 -8.38
C GLU A 46 -6.37 6.65 -6.96
N GLU A 47 -7.35 6.99 -6.13
CA GLU A 47 -7.52 6.42 -4.79
C GLU A 47 -8.62 5.37 -4.82
N VAL A 48 -8.31 4.15 -4.37
CA VAL A 48 -9.24 3.02 -4.34
C VAL A 48 -9.23 2.34 -2.98
N TYR A 49 -10.33 1.66 -2.66
CA TYR A 49 -10.46 0.83 -1.47
C TYR A 49 -10.43 -0.63 -1.88
N VAL A 50 -9.47 -1.38 -1.34
CA VAL A 50 -9.23 -2.77 -1.77
C VAL A 50 -9.10 -3.69 -0.55
N PRO A 51 -9.49 -4.96 -0.67
CA PRO A 51 -9.16 -5.98 0.32
C PRO A 51 -7.66 -6.05 0.59
N VAL A 52 -7.28 -6.24 1.86
CA VAL A 52 -5.85 -6.39 2.23
C VAL A 52 -5.19 -7.61 1.57
N GLU A 53 -5.98 -8.64 1.29
CA GLU A 53 -5.52 -9.86 0.64
C GLU A 53 -5.07 -9.63 -0.80
N ASP A 54 -5.67 -8.65 -1.50
CA ASP A 54 -5.36 -8.30 -2.88
C ASP A 54 -4.05 -7.50 -3.02
N LEU A 55 -3.50 -7.02 -1.90
CA LEU A 55 -2.23 -6.31 -1.89
C LEU A 55 -1.04 -7.26 -1.78
N VAL A 56 0.00 -6.99 -2.55
CA VAL A 56 1.25 -7.76 -2.55
C VAL A 56 2.39 -6.90 -2.03
N ASP A 57 2.99 -7.30 -0.91
CA ASP A 57 4.28 -6.77 -0.45
C ASP A 57 5.39 -7.48 -1.23
N THR A 58 6.19 -6.71 -1.97
CA THR A 58 7.31 -7.24 -2.75
C THR A 58 8.58 -7.41 -1.91
N GLY A 59 8.62 -6.87 -0.69
CA GLY A 59 9.80 -6.78 0.17
C GLY A 59 10.85 -5.77 -0.31
N LYS A 60 10.60 -5.09 -1.43
CA LYS A 60 11.55 -4.15 -2.03
C LYS A 60 11.40 -2.76 -1.41
N VAL A 61 12.48 -2.24 -0.86
CA VAL A 61 12.57 -0.83 -0.46
C VAL A 61 12.83 0.00 -1.71
N ILE A 62 11.99 1.00 -1.93
CA ILE A 62 12.04 1.88 -3.10
C ILE A 62 12.34 3.32 -2.70
N ASN A 63 13.39 3.90 -3.27
CA ASN A 63 13.68 5.32 -3.09
C ASN A 63 12.86 6.12 -4.11
N ILE A 64 11.56 6.25 -3.89
CA ILE A 64 10.73 7.15 -4.70
C ILE A 64 10.56 8.52 -4.03
N ASP A 65 10.93 9.55 -4.78
CA ASP A 65 10.79 10.97 -4.44
C ASP A 65 9.50 11.53 -5.06
N TYR A 66 8.35 10.95 -4.69
CA TYR A 66 7.02 11.43 -5.12
C TYR A 66 6.26 12.13 -3.97
N LYS A 67 6.97 12.81 -3.05
CA LYS A 67 6.34 13.71 -2.08
C LYS A 67 6.07 15.07 -2.74
N HIS A 68 4.93 15.18 -3.40
CA HIS A 68 4.32 16.46 -3.76
C HIS A 68 2.93 16.56 -3.13
#